data_AF-A0AA42RGB0-F1
#
_entry.id   AF-A0AA42RGB0-F1
#
_cell.length_a   1.000
_cell.length_b   1.000
_cell.length_c   1.000
_cell.angle_alpha   90.00
_cell.angle_beta   90.00
_cell.angle_gamma   90.00
#
_symmetry.space_group_name_H-M   'P 1'
#
loop_
_entity.id
_entity.type
_entity.pdbx_description
1 polymer ?
#
loop_
_entity_poly.entity_id
_entity_poly.type
_entity_poly.pdbx_seq_one_letter_code
_entity_poly.pdbx_strand_id
1 'polypeptide(L)' 'MVADIEQLKQTIQAKGFRVEHYESPMQFNIIVQTKTGDHCFGEIFTGCNVNERIIIKNRACEKLKELIKQN' A
#
# COMPACT_ATOMS: atom_id res chain seq x y z
N MET A 1 -8.22 -10.52 8.63
CA MET A 1 -6.92 -10.03 9.12
C MET A 1 -6.46 -8.90 8.21
N VAL A 2 -6.82 -7.67 8.55
CA VAL A 2 -6.20 -6.44 8.00
C VAL A 2 -4.93 -6.26 8.81
N ALA A 3 -3.85 -6.95 8.46
CA ALA A 3 -2.56 -6.61 9.04
C ALA A 3 -2.28 -5.16 8.67
N ASP A 4 -2.13 -4.31 9.69
CA ASP A 4 -2.15 -2.85 9.60
C ASP A 4 -1.31 -2.34 8.44
N ILE A 5 -1.98 -1.85 7.37
CA ILE A 5 -1.31 -1.11 6.29
C ILE A 5 -0.46 0.02 6.88
N GLU A 6 -0.89 0.58 8.01
CA GLU A 6 -0.15 1.58 8.76
C GLU A 6 1.19 1.05 9.30
N GLN A 7 1.25 -0.19 9.82
CA GLN A 7 2.52 -0.82 10.24
C GLN A 7 3.43 -1.12 9.05
N LEU A 8 2.88 -1.62 7.95
CA LEU A 8 3.65 -1.89 6.73
C LEU A 8 4.20 -0.59 6.13
N LYS A 9 3.39 0.48 6.15
CA LYS A 9 3.78 1.83 5.75
C LYS A 9 4.94 2.35 6.58
N GLN A 10 4.85 2.29 7.91
CA GLN A 10 5.94 2.73 8.79
C GLN A 10 7.23 1.94 8.52
N THR A 11 7.12 0.62 8.34
CA THR A 11 8.28 -0.25 8.08
C THR A 11 8.98 0.09 6.77
N ILE A 12 8.22 0.27 5.69
CA ILE A 12 8.81 0.57 4.37
C ILE A 12 9.31 2.03 4.31
N GLN A 13 8.66 2.96 5.02
CA GLN A 13 9.15 4.33 5.18
C GLN A 13 10.48 4.38 5.93
N ALA A 14 10.65 3.55 6.99
CA ALA A 14 11.92 3.43 7.71
C ALA A 14 13.06 2.88 6.83
N LYS A 15 12.74 2.08 5.80
CA LYS A 15 13.70 1.63 4.77
C LYS A 15 14.02 2.69 3.71
N GLY A 16 13.38 3.87 3.77
CA GLY A 16 13.66 5.00 2.89
C GLY A 16 12.73 5.13 1.69
N PHE A 17 11.65 4.36 1.62
CA PHE A 17 10.62 4.52 0.59
C PHE A 17 9.65 5.65 0.96
N ARG A 18 9.10 6.31 -0.06
CA ARG A 18 7.98 7.24 0.10
C ARG A 18 6.67 6.47 -0.10
N VAL A 19 5.71 6.71 0.78
CA VAL A 19 4.39 6.06 0.73
C VAL A 19 3.32 7.13 0.84
N GLU A 20 2.45 7.18 -0.15
CA GLU A 20 1.22 7.97 -0.14
C GLU A 20 0.06 7.00 0.04
N HIS A 21 -0.71 7.16 1.11
CA HIS A 21 -1.84 6.29 1.43
C HIS A 21 -3.07 7.14 1.73
N TYR A 22 -4.18 6.84 1.06
CA TYR A 22 -5.48 7.43 1.31
C TYR A 22 -6.52 6.32 1.38
N GLU A 23 -7.31 6.30 2.47
CA GLU A 23 -8.38 5.34 2.65
C GLU A 23 -9.65 6.04 3.13
N SER A 24 -10.77 5.67 2.51
CA SER A 24 -12.11 6.09 2.90
C SER A 24 -13.11 4.94 2.70
N PRO A 25 -14.37 5.08 3.17
CA PRO A 25 -15.39 4.06 2.96
C PRO A 25 -15.64 3.69 1.50
N MET A 26 -15.26 4.55 0.55
CA MET A 26 -15.41 4.32 -0.90
C MET A 26 -14.10 4.31 -1.67
N GLN A 27 -12.95 4.54 -1.04
CA GLN A 27 -11.67 4.64 -1.73
C GLN A 27 -10.56 3.94 -0.96
N PHE A 28 -9.62 3.38 -1.71
CA PHE A 28 -8.37 2.87 -1.18
C PHE A 28 -7.27 3.13 -2.21
N ASN A 29 -6.35 4.01 -1.88
CA ASN A 29 -5.25 4.39 -2.76
C ASN A 29 -3.95 4.26 -1.97
N ILE A 30 -3.00 3.53 -2.53
CA ILE A 30 -1.65 3.48 -1.99
C ILE A 30 -0.65 3.56 -3.14
N ILE A 31 0.34 4.42 -2.99
CA ILE A 31 1.44 4.61 -3.95
C ILE A 31 2.74 4.52 -3.16
N VAL A 32 3.67 3.70 -3.65
CA VAL A 32 4.99 3.55 -3.07
C VAL A 32 6.04 3.91 -4.12
N GLN A 33 6.97 4.75 -3.71
CA GLN A 33 8.08 5.24 -4.52
C GLN A 33 9.40 5.05 -3.78
N THR A 34 10.50 4.95 -4.53
CA THR A 34 11.84 5.01 -3.96
C THR A 34 12.17 6.42 -3.45
N LYS A 35 13.26 6.57 -2.72
CA LYS A 35 13.78 7.88 -2.28
C LYS A 35 14.09 8.82 -3.47
N THR A 36 14.45 8.25 -4.62
CA THR A 36 14.76 8.98 -5.87
C THR A 36 13.51 9.39 -6.64
N GLY A 37 12.32 8.92 -6.23
CA GLY A 37 11.05 9.23 -6.87
C GLY A 37 10.63 8.21 -7.93
N ASP A 38 11.37 7.11 -8.11
CA ASP A 38 10.98 6.03 -9.01
C ASP A 38 9.77 5.29 -8.44
N HIS A 39 8.80 5.03 -9.32
CA HIS A 39 7.61 4.28 -8.94
C HIS A 39 7.94 2.82 -8.63
N CYS A 40 7.57 2.34 -7.44
CA CYS A 40 7.68 0.92 -7.10
C CYS A 40 6.37 0.20 -7.45
N PHE A 41 5.26 0.63 -6.85
CA PHE A 41 3.93 0.14 -7.20
C PHE A 41 2.86 1.12 -6.70
N GLY A 42 1.65 0.99 -7.23
CA GLY A 42 0.47 1.64 -6.71
C GLY A 42 -0.78 0.80 -6.93
N GLU A 43 -1.70 0.86 -5.98
CA GLU A 43 -2.99 0.20 -6.03
C GLU A 43 -4.06 1.23 -5.70
N ILE A 44 -5.03 1.41 -6.60
CA ILE A 44 -6.07 2.44 -6.52
C ILE A 44 -7.42 1.75 -6.71
N PHE A 45 -8.32 2.00 -5.78
CA PHE A 45 -9.70 1.53 -5.84
C PHE A 45 -10.63 2.69 -5.47
N THR A 46 -11.68 2.87 -6.27
CA THR A 46 -12.76 3.81 -6.01
C THR A 46 -14.08 3.13 -6.32
N GLY A 47 -14.98 3.07 -5.33
CA GLY A 47 -16.30 2.47 -5.49
C GLY A 47 -16.86 1.91 -4.18
N CYS A 48 -18.09 1.42 -4.24
CA CYS A 48 -18.80 0.86 -3.09
C CYS A 48 -18.61 -0.66 -2.93
N ASN A 49 -17.91 -1.32 -3.87
CA ASN A 49 -17.70 -2.77 -3.82
C ASN A 49 -16.67 -3.14 -2.75
N VAL A 50 -17.15 -3.48 -1.57
CA VAL A 50 -16.32 -3.83 -0.40
C VAL A 50 -15.41 -5.03 -0.69
N ASN A 51 -15.89 -6.03 -1.44
CA ASN A 51 -15.10 -7.23 -1.74
C ASN A 51 -13.91 -6.90 -2.63
N GLU A 52 -14.14 -6.11 -3.68
CA GLU A 52 -13.09 -5.66 -4.57
C GLU A 52 -12.07 -4.79 -3.83
N ARG A 53 -12.53 -3.88 -2.96
CA ARG A 53 -11.65 -3.12 -2.07
C ARG A 53 -10.77 -4.02 -1.21
N ILE A 54 -11.34 -5.05 -0.58
CA ILE A 54 -10.57 -5.99 0.24
C ILE A 54 -9.50 -6.72 -0.59
N ILE A 55 -9.84 -7.15 -1.82
CA ILE A 55 -8.88 -7.80 -2.73
C ILE A 55 -7.72 -6.85 -3.06
N ILE A 56 -8.00 -5.60 -3.40
CA ILE A 56 -6.96 -4.60 -3.71
C ILE A 56 -6.11 -4.30 -2.48
N LYS A 57 -6.72 -4.15 -1.29
CA LYS A 57 -5.99 -3.97 -0.02
C LYS A 57 -5.04 -5.14 0.25
N ASN A 58 -5.50 -6.38 0.04
CA ASN A 58 -4.68 -7.56 0.24
C ASN A 58 -3.48 -7.59 -0.72
N ARG A 59 -3.70 -7.29 -2.01
CA ARG A 59 -2.61 -7.19 -3.01
C ARG A 59 -1.58 -6.13 -2.63
N ALA A 60 -2.03 -4.97 -2.18
CA ALA A 60 -1.13 -3.92 -1.68
C ALA A 60 -0.31 -4.39 -0.48
N CYS A 61 -0.94 -5.06 0.49
CA CYS A 61 -0.24 -5.64 1.63
C CYS A 61 0.80 -6.69 1.23
N GLU A 62 0.52 -7.52 0.24
CA GLU A 62 1.47 -8.51 -0.28
C GLU A 62 2.68 -7.82 -0.91
N LYS A 63 2.47 -6.86 -1.81
CA LYS A 63 3.57 -6.10 -2.43
C LYS A 63 4.42 -5.34 -1.42
N LEU A 64 3.80 -4.72 -0.40
CA LEU A 64 4.54 -4.08 0.69
C LEU A 64 5.44 -5.08 1.42
N LYS A 65 4.93 -6.28 1.73
CA LYS A 65 5.71 -7.32 2.40
C LYS A 65 6.86 -7.83 1.53
N GLU A 66 6.65 -7.96 0.22
CA GLU A 66 7.71 -8.34 -0.71
C GLU A 66 8.83 -7.29 -0.73
N LEU A 67 8.50 -6.01 -0.83
CA LEU A 67 9.48 -4.92 -0.79
C LEU A 67 10.23 -4.84 0.53
N ILE A 68 9.55 -5.09 1.66
CA ILE A 68 10.19 -5.14 2.98
C ILE A 68 11.22 -6.28 3.06
N LYS A 69 10.97 -7.41 2.40
CA LYS A 69 11.87 -8.59 2.38
C LYS A 69 13.04 -8.45 1.41
N GLN A 70 12.88 -7.71 0.31
CA GLN A 70 13.90 -7.54 -0.72
C GLN A 70 15.05 -6.58 -0.33
N ASN A 71 14.86 -5.85 0.77
CA ASN A 71 15.76 -4.79 1.25
C ASN A 71 16.04 -4.97 2.74
#